data_AF-A0A0C1MKN7-F1
#
_entry.id   AF-A0A0C1MKN7-F1
#
_cell.length_a   1.000
_cell.length_b   1.000
_cell.length_c   1.000
_cell.angle_alpha   90.00
_cell.angle_beta   90.00
_cell.angle_gamma   90.00
#
_symmetry.space_group_name_H-M   'P 1'
#
loop_
_entity.id
_entity.type
_entity.pdbx_description
1 polymer ?
#
loop_
_entity_poly.entity_id
_entity_poly.type
_entity_poly.pdbx_seq_one_letter_code
_entity_poly.pdbx_strand_id
1 'polypeptide(L)' 'MTFNPNIEVALLKAQTKLRARKRHKSSKLDKYRTQLCKLYDAGATKAELQRWLAMRGIVVQWTTVKRWLDKNA' A
#
# COMPACT_ATOMS: atom_id res chain seq x y z
N MET A 1 -15.83 5.72 42.84
CA MET A 1 -15.20 5.99 41.53
C MET A 1 -15.66 7.35 41.06
N THR A 2 -14.74 8.27 40.78
CA THR A 2 -15.05 9.64 40.36
C THR A 2 -15.13 9.71 38.85
N PHE A 3 -16.33 9.94 38.32
CA PHE A 3 -16.55 10.20 36.90
C PHE A 3 -16.01 11.59 36.56
N ASN A 4 -15.05 11.66 35.64
CA ASN A 4 -14.50 12.93 35.17
C ASN A 4 -14.90 13.16 33.71
N PRO A 5 -15.83 14.08 33.42
CA PRO A 5 -16.37 14.28 32.08
C PRO A 5 -15.31 14.73 31.07
N ASN A 6 -14.26 15.45 31.52
CA ASN A 6 -13.22 15.93 30.62
C ASN A 6 -12.33 14.78 30.10
N ILE A 7 -12.07 13.78 30.95
CA ILE A 7 -11.29 12.60 30.58
C ILE A 7 -12.09 11.75 29.59
N GLU A 8 -13.38 11.54 29.86
CA GLU A 8 -14.27 10.77 28.98
C GLU A 8 -14.40 11.43 27.59
N VAL A 9 -14.58 12.75 27.54
CA VAL A 9 -14.63 13.48 26.26
C VAL A 9 -13.30 13.37 25.50
N ALA A 10 -12.15 13.42 26.18
CA ALA A 10 -10.86 13.24 25.54
C ALA A 10 -10.68 11.82 24.95
N LEU A 11 -11.10 10.79 25.68
CA LEU A 11 -11.09 9.40 25.23
C LEU A 11 -12.01 9.20 24.02
N LEU A 12 -13.21 9.78 24.03
CA LEU A 12 -14.16 9.75 22.92
C LEU A 12 -13.59 10.42 21.67
N LYS A 13 -12.95 11.59 21.81
CA LYS A 13 -12.29 12.28 20.67
C LYS A 13 -11.14 11.46 20.09
N ALA A 14 -10.33 10.83 20.93
CA ALA A 14 -9.26 9.93 20.50
C ALA A 14 -9.81 8.72 19.72
N GLN A 15 -10.89 8.10 20.22
CA GLN A 15 -11.56 7.00 19.51
C GLN A 15 -12.13 7.45 18.16
N THR A 16 -12.80 8.60 18.11
CA THR A 16 -13.33 9.15 16.85
C THR A 16 -12.23 9.38 15.83
N LYS A 17 -11.05 9.89 16.25
CA LYS A 17 -9.89 10.06 15.36
C LYS A 17 -9.36 8.73 14.82
N LEU A 18 -9.32 7.69 15.66
CA LEU A 18 -8.90 6.35 15.23
C LEU A 18 -9.89 5.73 14.23
N ARG A 19 -11.20 5.91 14.46
CA ARG A 19 -12.27 5.45 13.55
C ARG A 19 -12.25 6.19 12.22
N ALA A 20 -11.97 7.49 12.23
CA ALA A 20 -11.88 8.33 11.03
C ALA A 20 -10.60 8.07 10.21
N ARG A 21 -9.63 7.32 10.73
CA ARG A 21 -8.38 7.06 10.03
C ARG A 21 -8.65 6.23 8.77
N LYS A 22 -8.40 6.82 7.60
CA LYS A 22 -8.50 6.13 6.31
C LYS A 22 -7.52 4.96 6.28
N ARG A 23 -8.03 3.74 6.15
CA ARG A 23 -7.20 2.55 6.02
C ARG A 23 -6.65 2.48 4.60
N HIS A 24 -5.36 2.73 4.44
CA HIS A 24 -4.68 2.51 3.16
C HIS A 24 -4.55 1.00 2.95
N LYS A 25 -5.15 0.48 1.87
CA LYS A 25 -4.88 -0.88 1.42
C LYS A 25 -3.51 -0.91 0.75
N SER A 26 -2.73 -1.95 1.06
CA SER A 26 -1.50 -2.25 0.34
C SER A 26 -1.81 -2.48 -1.14
N SER A 27 -0.85 -2.15 -2.00
CA SER A 27 -0.94 -2.43 -3.42
C SER A 27 -0.95 -3.94 -3.65
N LYS A 28 -1.69 -4.41 -4.66
CA LYS A 28 -1.61 -5.82 -5.08
C LYS A 28 -0.19 -6.20 -5.53
N LEU A 29 0.61 -5.21 -5.96
CA LEU A 29 2.01 -5.40 -6.35
C LEU A 29 2.92 -5.66 -5.14
N ASP A 30 2.54 -5.24 -3.93
CA ASP A 30 3.34 -5.44 -2.72
C ASP A 30 3.56 -6.93 -2.42
N LYS A 31 2.64 -7.79 -2.85
CA LYS A 31 2.77 -9.25 -2.79
C LYS A 31 4.00 -9.76 -3.55
N TYR A 32 4.40 -9.07 -4.61
CA TYR A 32 5.52 -9.44 -5.48
C TYR A 32 6.69 -8.46 -5.37
N ARG A 33 6.77 -7.69 -4.27
CA ARG A 33 7.77 -6.62 -4.11
C ARG A 33 9.19 -7.11 -4.39
N THR A 34 9.61 -8.17 -3.71
CA THR A 34 10.96 -8.72 -3.82
C THR A 34 11.27 -9.16 -5.26
N GLN A 35 10.32 -9.80 -5.93
CA GLN A 35 10.50 -10.27 -7.30
C GLN A 35 10.57 -9.10 -8.28
N LEU A 36 9.69 -8.10 -8.13
CA LEU A 36 9.69 -6.91 -8.97
C LEU A 36 11.00 -6.13 -8.85
N CYS A 37 11.51 -5.93 -7.63
CA CYS A 37 12.82 -5.30 -7.41
C CYS A 37 13.94 -6.10 -8.08
N LYS A 38 14.04 -7.41 -7.82
CA LYS A 38 15.09 -8.25 -8.43
C LYS A 38 15.04 -8.27 -9.96
N LEU A 39 13.86 -8.32 -10.54
CA LEU A 39 13.69 -8.27 -12.00
C LEU A 39 14.10 -6.90 -12.55
N TYR A 40 13.75 -5.82 -11.86
CA TYR A 40 14.14 -4.46 -12.23
C TYR A 40 15.66 -4.27 -12.12
N ASP A 41 16.28 -4.73 -11.04
CA ASP A 41 17.73 -4.70 -10.82
C ASP A 41 18.48 -5.54 -11.88
N ALA A 42 17.86 -6.62 -12.38
CA ALA A 42 18.37 -7.42 -13.49
C ALA A 42 18.18 -6.75 -14.87
N GLY A 43 17.62 -5.54 -14.92
CA GLY A 43 17.45 -4.75 -16.15
C GLY A 43 16.09 -4.90 -16.84
N ALA A 44 15.11 -5.55 -16.23
CA ALA A 44 13.78 -5.68 -16.82
C ALA A 44 13.09 -4.32 -16.96
N THR A 45 12.51 -4.07 -18.12
CA THR A 45 11.73 -2.86 -18.37
C THR A 45 10.39 -2.87 -17.66
N LYS A 46 9.82 -1.69 -17.44
CA LYS A 46 8.51 -1.51 -16.78
C LYS A 46 7.36 -2.24 -17.50
N ALA A 47 7.45 -2.37 -18.83
CA ALA A 47 6.48 -3.10 -19.64
C ALA A 47 6.64 -4.63 -19.48
N GLU A 48 7.87 -5.13 -19.38
CA GLU A 48 8.14 -6.55 -19.13
C GLU A 48 7.69 -6.97 -17.74
N LEU A 49 7.87 -6.12 -16.73
CA LEU A 49 7.33 -6.32 -15.39
C LEU A 49 5.79 -6.37 -15.39
N GLN A 50 5.14 -5.54 -16.21
CA GLN A 50 3.68 -5.60 -16.40
C GLN A 50 3.25 -6.93 -17.05
N ARG A 51 3.96 -7.39 -18.08
CA ARG A 51 3.70 -8.71 -18.70
C ARG A 51 3.94 -9.86 -17.70
N TRP A 52 4.98 -9.76 -16.88
CA TRP A 52 5.29 -10.73 -15.84
C TRP A 52 4.21 -10.83 -14.76
N LEU A 53 3.62 -9.68 -14.38
CA LEU A 53 2.48 -9.62 -13.47
C LEU A 53 1.21 -10.21 -14.11
N ALA A 54 0.97 -9.94 -15.40
CA ALA A 54 -0.18 -10.49 -16.12
C ALA A 54 -0.17 -12.02 -16.16
N MET A 55 1.00 -12.64 -16.36
CA MET A 55 1.16 -14.10 -16.28
C MET A 55 0.79 -14.68 -14.91
N ARG A 56 0.77 -13.86 -13.86
CA ARG A 56 0.42 -14.24 -12.47
C ARG A 56 -1.01 -13.82 -12.09
N GLY A 57 -1.82 -13.43 -13.07
CA GLY A 57 -3.20 -12.99 -12.86
C GLY A 57 -3.32 -11.56 -12.33
N ILE A 58 -2.23 -10.78 -12.29
CA ILE A 58 -2.29 -9.35 -11.95
C ILE A 58 -2.28 -8.53 -13.23
N VAL A 59 -3.48 -8.14 -13.66
CA VAL A 59 -3.65 -7.24 -14.80
C VAL A 59 -3.63 -5.79 -14.30
N VAL A 60 -2.54 -5.08 -14.62
CA VAL A 60 -2.36 -3.66 -14.30
C VAL A 60 -1.77 -2.92 -15.49
N GLN A 61 -2.02 -1.61 -15.57
CA GLN A 61 -1.37 -0.75 -16.54
C GLN A 61 0.12 -0.58 -16.22
N TRP A 62 0.96 -0.42 -17.26
CA TRP A 62 2.40 -0.23 -17.09
C TRP A 62 2.73 1.02 -16.25
N THR A 63 1.86 2.05 -16.31
CA THR A 63 1.98 3.26 -15.48
C THR A 63 1.81 2.98 -14.00
N THR A 64 1.00 1.99 -13.63
CA THR A 64 0.87 1.52 -12.24
C THR A 64 2.17 0.87 -11.77
N VAL A 65 2.80 0.05 -12.62
CA VAL A 65 4.10 -0.56 -12.34
C VAL A 65 5.17 0.52 -12.20
N LYS A 66 5.20 1.51 -13.11
CA LYS A 66 6.09 2.67 -13.01
C LYS A 66 5.92 3.41 -11.68
N ARG A 67 4.71 3.86 -11.36
CA ARG A 67 4.42 4.60 -10.12
C ARG A 67 4.77 3.79 -8.88
N TRP A 68 4.58 2.48 -8.93
CA TRP A 68 4.91 1.60 -7.83
C TRP A 68 6.42 1.45 -7.67
N LEU A 69 7.18 1.28 -8.76
CA LEU A 69 8.64 1.23 -8.75
C LEU A 69 9.23 2.54 -8.26
N ASP A 70 8.78 3.69 -8.79
CA ASP A 70 9.26 5.02 -8.39
C ASP A 70 9.11 5.29 -6.87
N LYS A 71 8.28 4.50 -6.17
CA LYS A 71 8.07 4.57 -4.71
C LYS A 71 8.78 3.47 -3.91
N ASN A 72 9.11 2.32 -4.51
CA ASN A 72 9.46 1.09 -3.78
C ASN A 72 10.74 0.39 -4.25
N ALA A 73 11.26 0.72 -5.44
CA ALA A 73 12.54 0.27 -5.97
C ALA A 73 13.57 1.39 -5.79
#